data_AF-A0A6S6S0X4-F1
#
_entry.id   AF-A0A6S6S0X4-F1
#
_cell.length_a   1.000
_cell.length_b   1.000
_cell.length_c   1.000
_cell.angle_alpha   90.00
_cell.angle_beta   90.00
_cell.angle_gamma   90.00
#
_symmetry.space_group_name_H-M   'P 1'
#
loop_
_entity.id
_entity.type
_entity.pdbx_description
1 polymer ?
#
loop_
_entity_poly.entity_id
_entity_poly.type
_entity_poly.pdbx_seq_one_letter_code
_entity_poly.pdbx_strand_id
1 'polypeptide(L)'
;MEKIKEVFLNSIDSIKENRINLFRGLLVPMLIMVGISVYFPILIKSLDMNMIIILSIVYPIFYFILYVVCFIQISRIVLLNEEKSFLSFLSWGKKEFMFVFYAGLITFASALIVGISLPFFNFEQIFLSVIPLSVIFLVLYTIPRFILLFPATAVEKYISLKESWNLTEDNKFLMIFTCWLLPIFFTVPIFLLLSILPLVLLQTLSVLTMIATVSFSAEAYKLIIVQNLDSLVEKEVK
;
A
#
# COMPACT_ATOMS: atom_id res chain seq x y z
N MET A 1 -0.13 20.04 11.20
CA MET A 1 1.20 19.41 11.42
C MET A 1 1.17 18.48 12.63
N GLU A 2 0.48 18.85 13.72
CA GLU A 2 0.29 18.00 14.92
C GLU A 2 -0.30 16.63 14.60
N LYS A 3 -1.39 16.54 13.83
CA LYS A 3 -1.98 15.24 13.42
C LYS A 3 -0.99 14.29 12.72
N ILE A 4 -0.09 14.82 11.89
CA ILE A 4 0.92 14.00 11.20
C ILE A 4 1.94 13.45 12.20
N LYS A 5 2.40 14.30 13.12
CA LYS A 5 3.31 13.88 14.18
C LYS A 5 2.66 12.81 15.07
N GLU A 6 1.39 12.99 15.42
CA GLU A 6 0.62 12.02 16.20
C GLU A 6 0.51 10.68 15.47
N VAL A 7 0.05 10.66 14.21
CA VAL A 7 0.00 9.44 13.39
C VAL A 7 1.38 8.79 13.29
N PHE A 8 2.44 9.58 13.11
CA PHE A 8 3.81 9.08 13.01
C PHE A 8 4.27 8.38 14.28
N LEU A 9 4.07 9.01 15.44
CA LEU A 9 4.47 8.43 16.73
C LEU A 9 3.63 7.19 17.06
N ASN A 10 2.31 7.28 16.91
CA ASN A 10 1.40 6.15 17.16
C ASN A 10 1.71 4.95 16.24
N SER A 11 2.14 5.20 15.01
CA SER A 11 2.53 4.13 14.07
C SER A 11 3.79 3.42 14.53
N ILE A 12 4.80 4.18 14.97
CA ILE A 12 6.04 3.63 15.49
C ILE A 12 5.76 2.80 16.75
N ASP A 13 4.94 3.32 17.65
CA ASP A 13 4.63 2.64 18.91
C ASP A 13 3.80 1.38 18.64
N SER A 14 2.81 1.45 17.76
CA SER A 14 2.04 0.27 17.31
C SER A 14 2.92 -0.81 16.69
N ILE A 15 3.93 -0.45 15.88
CA ILE A 15 4.89 -1.39 15.32
C ILE A 15 5.74 -2.04 16.42
N LYS A 16 6.23 -1.25 17.39
CA LYS A 16 7.04 -1.76 18.51
C LYS A 16 6.26 -2.72 19.40
N GLU A 17 5.01 -2.36 19.72
CA GLU A 17 4.11 -3.17 20.54
C GLU A 17 3.78 -4.49 19.84
N ASN A 18 3.46 -4.44 18.55
CA ASN A 18 3.05 -5.61 17.77
C ASN A 18 4.18 -6.34 17.03
N ARG A 19 5.45 -6.02 17.29
CA ARG A 19 6.61 -6.54 16.53
C ARG A 19 6.63 -8.07 16.37
N ILE A 20 6.22 -8.80 17.41
CA ILE A 20 6.21 -10.28 17.40
C ILE A 20 5.12 -10.79 16.46
N ASN A 21 3.93 -10.19 16.52
CA ASN A 21 2.79 -10.56 15.67
C ASN A 21 3.05 -10.17 14.21
N LEU A 22 3.63 -8.99 13.97
CA LEU A 22 4.08 -8.55 12.64
C LEU A 22 5.10 -9.52 12.06
N PHE A 23 6.13 -9.89 12.84
CA PHE A 23 7.12 -10.86 12.40
C PHE A 23 6.49 -12.21 12.06
N ARG A 24 5.63 -12.75 12.93
CA ARG A 24 4.96 -14.04 12.72
C ARG A 24 4.07 -14.04 11.47
N GLY A 25 3.24 -13.02 11.29
CA GLY A 25 2.35 -12.93 10.14
C GLY A 25 3.10 -12.77 8.81
N LEU A 26 4.16 -11.95 8.81
CA LEU A 26 4.85 -11.55 7.58
C LEU A 26 6.04 -12.43 7.21
N LEU A 27 6.56 -13.26 8.10
CA LEU A 27 7.76 -14.07 7.82
C LEU A 27 7.58 -14.95 6.59
N VAL A 28 6.48 -15.70 6.49
CA VAL A 28 6.27 -16.61 5.35
C VAL A 28 6.04 -15.84 4.04
N PRO A 29 5.11 -14.85 3.97
CA PRO A 29 4.99 -13.99 2.79
C PRO A 29 6.32 -13.34 2.37
N MET A 30 7.10 -12.86 3.33
CA MET A 30 8.42 -12.27 3.08
C MET A 30 9.40 -13.28 2.49
N LEU A 31 9.49 -14.49 3.04
CA LEU A 31 10.36 -15.54 2.51
C LEU A 31 9.97 -15.92 1.08
N ILE A 32 8.66 -15.98 0.79
CA ILE A 32 8.16 -16.22 -0.57
C ILE A 32 8.55 -15.06 -1.50
N MET A 33 8.32 -13.81 -1.10
CA MET A 33 8.68 -12.63 -1.91
C MET A 33 10.19 -12.58 -2.19
N VAL A 34 11.03 -12.80 -1.17
CA VAL A 34 12.49 -12.88 -1.32
C VAL A 34 12.87 -14.01 -2.25
N GLY A 35 12.34 -15.22 -2.04
CA GLY A 35 12.60 -16.38 -2.88
C GLY A 35 12.28 -16.06 -4.34
N ILE A 36 11.09 -15.56 -4.63
CA ILE A 36 10.71 -15.22 -6.00
C ILE A 36 11.63 -14.14 -6.57
N SER A 37 11.93 -13.07 -5.83
CA SER A 37 12.80 -12.01 -6.33
C SER A 37 14.22 -12.50 -6.70
N VAL A 38 14.75 -13.50 -5.98
CA VAL A 38 16.08 -14.08 -6.21
C VAL A 38 16.05 -15.10 -7.34
N TYR A 39 15.04 -15.99 -7.36
CA TYR A 39 14.98 -17.09 -8.32
C TYR A 39 14.39 -16.67 -9.67
N PHE A 40 13.48 -15.70 -9.72
CA PHE A 40 12.80 -15.29 -10.94
C PHE A 40 13.73 -14.78 -12.05
N PRO A 41 14.74 -13.91 -11.76
CA PRO A 41 15.70 -13.48 -12.78
C PRO A 41 16.57 -14.63 -13.32
N ILE A 42 16.88 -15.63 -12.48
CA ILE A 42 17.63 -16.82 -12.88
C ILE A 42 16.79 -17.69 -13.81
N LEU A 43 15.52 -17.88 -13.45
CA LEU A 43 14.55 -18.66 -14.23
C LEU A 43 14.34 -18.05 -15.63
N ILE A 44 14.10 -16.74 -15.71
CA ILE A 44 13.86 -16.04 -16.99
C ILE A 44 14.99 -16.26 -18.00
N LYS A 45 16.25 -16.24 -17.56
CA LYS A 45 17.41 -16.40 -18.44
C LYS A 45 17.47 -17.77 -19.13
N SER A 46 16.78 -18.76 -18.59
CA SER A 46 16.80 -20.14 -19.06
C SER A 46 15.60 -20.53 -19.93
N LEU A 47 14.66 -19.60 -20.16
CA LEU A 47 13.38 -19.87 -20.79
C LEU A 47 13.28 -19.34 -22.22
N ASP A 48 12.39 -19.93 -23.01
CA ASP A 48 12.03 -19.41 -24.32
C ASP A 48 11.20 -18.13 -24.22
N MET A 49 11.09 -17.38 -25.33
CA MET A 49 10.38 -16.10 -25.37
C MET A 49 8.89 -16.20 -25.01
N ASN A 50 8.22 -17.32 -25.34
CA ASN A 50 6.80 -17.49 -25.03
C ASN A 50 6.59 -17.66 -23.52
N MET A 51 7.44 -18.46 -22.88
CA MET A 51 7.46 -18.65 -21.44
C MET A 51 7.85 -17.36 -20.70
N ILE A 52 8.78 -16.57 -21.24
CA ILE A 52 9.12 -15.26 -20.70
C ILE A 52 7.91 -14.33 -20.70
N ILE A 53 7.13 -14.28 -21.79
CA ILE A 53 5.91 -13.45 -21.87
C ILE A 53 4.90 -13.87 -20.81
N ILE A 54 4.62 -15.17 -20.71
CA ILE A 54 3.66 -15.70 -19.73
C ILE A 54 4.11 -15.36 -18.31
N LEU A 55 5.36 -15.63 -17.96
CA LEU A 55 5.91 -15.35 -16.64
C LEU A 55 5.94 -13.86 -16.33
N SER A 56 6.17 -13.00 -17.31
CA SER A 56 6.13 -11.54 -17.14
C SER A 56 4.76 -11.02 -16.75
N ILE A 57 3.68 -11.77 -17.01
CA ILE A 57 2.31 -11.46 -16.59
C ILE A 57 1.98 -12.14 -15.24
N VAL A 58 2.32 -13.41 -15.10
CA VAL A 58 2.00 -14.19 -13.90
C VAL A 58 2.76 -13.69 -12.67
N TYR A 59 4.03 -13.31 -12.82
CA TYR A 59 4.86 -12.86 -11.71
C TYR A 59 4.32 -11.59 -11.04
N PRO A 60 4.00 -10.50 -11.75
CA PRO A 60 3.43 -9.30 -11.14
C PRO A 60 2.09 -9.58 -10.44
N ILE A 61 1.23 -10.43 -11.01
CA ILE A 61 -0.05 -10.81 -10.39
C ILE A 61 0.19 -11.53 -9.06
N PHE A 62 1.08 -12.52 -9.06
CA PHE A 62 1.39 -13.27 -7.85
C PHE A 62 2.04 -12.39 -6.78
N TYR A 63 2.97 -11.53 -7.17
CA TYR A 63 3.62 -10.57 -6.27
C TYR A 63 2.62 -9.57 -5.69
N PHE A 64 1.69 -9.09 -6.51
CA PHE A 64 0.60 -8.21 -6.08
C PHE A 64 -0.31 -8.89 -5.04
N ILE A 65 -0.65 -10.16 -5.23
CA ILE A 65 -1.43 -10.93 -4.26
C ILE A 65 -0.70 -11.02 -2.92
N LEU A 66 0.60 -11.34 -2.92
CA LEU A 66 1.41 -11.37 -1.69
C LEU A 66 1.45 -10.01 -0.99
N TYR A 67 1.57 -8.94 -1.76
CA TYR A 67 1.54 -7.57 -1.23
C TYR A 67 0.20 -7.26 -0.56
N VAL A 68 -0.91 -7.61 -1.19
CA VAL A 68 -2.26 -7.45 -0.61
C VAL A 68 -2.39 -8.24 0.69
N VAL A 69 -1.95 -9.49 0.71
CA VAL A 69 -2.01 -10.33 1.92
C VAL A 69 -1.20 -9.70 3.05
N CYS A 70 0.01 -9.22 2.77
CA CYS A 70 0.81 -8.50 3.76
C CYS A 70 0.11 -7.24 4.27
N PHE A 71 -0.46 -6.44 3.37
CA PHE A 71 -1.19 -5.22 3.73
C PHE A 71 -2.34 -5.52 4.70
N ILE A 72 -3.16 -6.52 4.39
CA ILE A 72 -4.30 -6.91 5.23
C ILE A 72 -3.81 -7.33 6.61
N GLN A 73 -2.75 -8.15 6.66
CA GLN A 73 -2.21 -8.61 7.94
C GLN A 73 -1.66 -7.47 8.78
N ILE A 74 -0.84 -6.59 8.21
CA ILE A 74 -0.30 -5.42 8.93
C ILE A 74 -1.46 -4.56 9.44
N SER A 75 -2.44 -4.28 8.59
CA SER A 75 -3.61 -3.47 8.97
C SER A 75 -4.36 -4.09 10.14
N ARG A 76 -4.63 -5.40 10.12
CA ARG A 76 -5.35 -6.07 11.21
C ARG A 76 -4.54 -6.14 12.49
N ILE A 77 -3.25 -6.42 12.40
CA ILE A 77 -2.36 -6.45 13.57
C ILE A 77 -2.32 -5.06 14.22
N VAL A 78 -2.14 -3.99 13.44
CA VAL A 78 -2.07 -2.62 13.95
C VAL A 78 -3.43 -2.11 14.46
N LEU A 79 -4.53 -2.44 13.77
CA LEU A 79 -5.86 -1.92 14.13
C LEU A 79 -6.55 -2.71 15.24
N LEU A 80 -6.37 -4.02 15.28
CA LEU A 80 -7.11 -4.93 16.16
C LEU A 80 -6.23 -5.64 17.19
N ASN A 81 -4.91 -5.42 17.18
CA ASN A 81 -3.94 -6.18 17.99
C ASN A 81 -4.11 -7.71 17.81
N GLU A 82 -4.50 -8.14 16.61
CA GLU A 82 -4.82 -9.53 16.34
C GLU A 82 -3.54 -10.38 16.37
N GLU A 83 -3.56 -11.43 17.19
CA GLU A 83 -2.49 -12.42 17.19
C GLU A 83 -2.52 -13.24 15.91
N LYS A 84 -1.37 -13.34 15.22
CA LYS A 84 -1.23 -14.09 13.98
C LYS A 84 -0.27 -15.26 14.14
N SER A 85 -0.66 -16.40 13.57
CA SER A 85 0.22 -17.55 13.36
C SER A 85 0.97 -17.41 12.03
N PHE A 86 2.06 -18.16 11.85
CA PHE A 86 2.86 -18.14 10.62
C PHE A 86 2.08 -18.51 9.35
N LEU A 87 0.98 -19.26 9.49
CA LEU A 87 0.16 -19.73 8.37
C LEU A 87 -1.11 -18.88 8.16
N SER A 88 -1.26 -17.77 8.90
CA SER A 88 -2.46 -16.91 8.76
C SER A 88 -2.59 -16.25 7.38
N PHE A 89 -1.56 -16.31 6.54
CA PHE A 89 -1.60 -15.79 5.16
C PHE A 89 -2.38 -16.70 4.21
N LEU A 90 -2.63 -17.96 4.60
CA LEU A 90 -3.38 -18.94 3.81
C LEU A 90 -4.91 -18.85 4.02
N SER A 91 -5.37 -18.16 5.07
CA SER A 91 -6.80 -17.99 5.29
C SER A 91 -7.36 -16.95 4.32
N TRP A 92 -8.01 -17.43 3.25
CA TRP A 92 -8.70 -16.58 2.28
C TRP A 92 -10.20 -16.59 2.56
N GLY A 93 -10.75 -15.40 2.77
CA GLY A 93 -12.17 -15.16 2.91
C GLY A 93 -12.66 -14.05 1.97
N LYS A 94 -13.91 -13.65 2.20
CA LYS A 94 -14.58 -12.61 1.41
C LYS A 94 -13.84 -11.26 1.44
N LYS A 95 -13.19 -10.94 2.55
CA LYS A 95 -12.48 -9.67 2.77
C LYS A 95 -11.19 -9.58 1.95
N GLU A 96 -10.40 -10.67 1.88
CA GLU A 96 -9.21 -10.73 1.04
C GLU A 96 -9.60 -10.54 -0.43
N PHE A 97 -10.69 -11.18 -0.86
CA PHE A 97 -11.22 -11.04 -2.21
C PHE A 97 -11.67 -9.61 -2.54
N MET A 98 -12.39 -8.96 -1.62
CA MET A 98 -12.81 -7.55 -1.78
C MET A 98 -11.60 -6.60 -1.81
N PHE A 99 -10.61 -6.84 -0.96
CA PHE A 99 -9.38 -6.04 -0.96
C PHE A 99 -8.64 -6.19 -2.29
N VAL A 100 -8.42 -7.42 -2.76
CA VAL A 100 -7.78 -7.69 -4.06
C VAL A 100 -8.55 -7.01 -5.19
N PHE A 101 -9.88 -7.05 -5.15
CA PHE A 101 -10.73 -6.39 -6.14
C PHE A 101 -10.54 -4.87 -6.14
N TYR A 102 -10.63 -4.20 -4.98
CA TYR A 102 -10.43 -2.74 -4.90
C TYR A 102 -9.00 -2.32 -5.25
N ALA A 103 -8.01 -3.01 -4.70
CA ALA A 103 -6.60 -2.75 -5.00
C ALA A 103 -6.30 -3.00 -6.48
N GLY A 104 -6.85 -4.06 -7.06
CA GLY A 104 -6.69 -4.40 -8.47
C GLY A 104 -7.34 -3.36 -9.38
N LEU A 105 -8.56 -2.90 -9.04
CA LEU A 105 -9.25 -1.85 -9.78
C LEU A 105 -8.49 -0.52 -9.74
N ILE A 106 -8.01 -0.10 -8.56
CA ILE A 106 -7.21 1.13 -8.42
C ILE A 106 -5.89 1.01 -9.18
N THR A 107 -5.22 -0.14 -9.09
CA THR A 107 -3.94 -0.38 -9.80
C THR A 107 -4.15 -0.39 -11.31
N PHE A 108 -5.19 -1.07 -11.80
CA PHE A 108 -5.53 -1.14 -13.22
C PHE A 108 -5.93 0.24 -13.78
N ALA A 109 -6.77 0.99 -13.06
CA ALA A 109 -7.13 2.34 -13.45
C ALA A 109 -5.90 3.26 -13.50
N SER A 110 -5.01 3.17 -12.50
CA SER A 110 -3.77 3.95 -12.46
C SER A 110 -2.83 3.56 -13.61
N ALA A 111 -2.68 2.26 -13.89
CA ALA A 111 -1.84 1.76 -14.97
C ALA A 111 -2.37 2.15 -16.35
N LEU A 112 -3.69 2.14 -16.57
CA LEU A 112 -4.30 2.64 -17.81
C LEU A 112 -4.02 4.13 -18.00
N ILE A 113 -4.19 4.92 -16.96
CA ILE A 113 -3.94 6.36 -16.98
C ILE A 113 -2.47 6.65 -17.33
N VAL A 114 -1.53 5.95 -16.70
CA VAL A 114 -0.08 6.07 -16.98
C VAL A 114 0.27 5.54 -18.38
N GLY A 115 -0.28 4.39 -18.77
CA GLY A 115 -0.06 3.76 -20.08
C GLY A 115 -0.55 4.61 -21.25
N ILE A 116 -1.70 5.26 -21.11
CA ILE A 116 -2.24 6.18 -22.12
C ILE A 116 -1.43 7.48 -22.17
N SER A 117 -0.90 7.94 -21.04
CA SER A 117 -0.12 9.20 -20.97
C SER A 117 1.35 9.03 -21.41
N LEU A 118 1.91 7.82 -21.35
CA LEU A 118 3.31 7.52 -21.71
C LEU A 118 3.71 7.93 -23.14
N PRO A 119 2.92 7.66 -24.19
CA PRO A 119 3.22 8.12 -25.56
C PRO A 119 3.28 9.65 -25.71
N PHE A 120 2.63 10.38 -24.79
CA PHE A 120 2.64 11.84 -24.75
C PHE A 120 3.80 12.41 -23.90
N PHE A 121 4.54 11.54 -23.18
CA PHE A 121 5.79 11.88 -22.51
C PHE A 121 6.95 11.79 -23.50
N ASN A 122 7.07 12.78 -24.40
CA ASN A 122 8.32 12.97 -25.12
C ASN A 122 9.29 13.73 -24.19
N PHE A 123 10.33 13.06 -23.67
CA PHE A 123 11.22 13.59 -22.61
C PHE A 123 11.88 14.93 -23.00
N GLU A 124 12.07 15.19 -24.30
CA GLU A 124 12.63 16.45 -24.80
C GLU A 124 11.68 17.65 -24.66
N GLN A 125 10.38 17.42 -24.43
CA GLN A 125 9.34 18.44 -24.32
C GLN A 125 8.64 18.43 -22.95
N ILE A 126 9.28 17.91 -21.89
CA ILE A 126 8.69 17.83 -20.54
C ILE A 126 8.11 19.16 -20.06
N PHE A 127 8.71 20.29 -20.44
CA PHE A 127 8.22 21.63 -20.09
C PHE A 127 6.96 22.08 -20.88
N LEU A 128 6.65 21.46 -22.01
CA LEU A 128 5.53 21.80 -22.89
C LEU A 128 4.33 20.86 -22.77
N SER A 129 4.51 19.67 -22.19
CA SER A 129 3.43 18.70 -22.02
C SER A 129 2.63 18.98 -20.73
N VAL A 130 1.58 19.82 -20.82
CA VAL A 130 0.64 20.08 -19.71
C VAL A 130 -0.19 18.83 -19.36
N ILE A 131 -0.40 17.95 -20.33
CA ILE A 131 -1.28 16.77 -20.21
C ILE A 131 -0.72 15.73 -19.22
N PRO A 132 0.55 15.31 -19.29
CA PRO A 132 1.05 14.28 -18.37
C PRO A 132 1.22 14.81 -16.94
N LEU A 133 1.52 16.11 -16.79
CA LEU A 133 1.59 16.76 -15.48
C LEU A 133 0.22 16.78 -14.80
N SER A 134 -0.85 17.16 -15.52
CA SER A 134 -2.21 17.21 -14.98
C SER A 134 -2.73 15.83 -14.58
N VAL A 135 -2.36 14.80 -15.33
CA VAL A 135 -2.64 13.39 -15.00
C VAL A 135 -1.96 12.98 -13.70
N ILE A 136 -0.68 13.31 -13.50
CA ILE A 136 0.02 13.03 -12.24
C ILE A 136 -0.66 13.74 -11.08
N PHE A 137 -0.99 15.03 -11.22
CA PHE A 137 -1.71 15.77 -10.18
C PHE A 137 -3.07 15.17 -9.85
N LEU A 138 -3.81 14.68 -10.85
CA LEU A 138 -5.08 14.00 -10.64
C LEU A 138 -4.90 12.73 -9.80
N VAL A 139 -3.90 11.90 -10.13
CA VAL A 139 -3.60 10.66 -9.40
C VAL A 139 -3.14 10.97 -7.96
N LEU A 140 -2.24 11.95 -7.81
CA LEU A 140 -1.76 12.40 -6.50
C LEU A 140 -2.89 12.94 -5.61
N TYR A 141 -3.88 13.61 -6.20
CA TYR A 141 -5.04 14.13 -5.46
C TYR A 141 -6.08 13.05 -5.15
N THR A 142 -6.32 12.13 -6.08
CA THR A 142 -7.46 11.19 -6.04
C THR A 142 -7.16 9.95 -5.20
N ILE A 143 -5.97 9.33 -5.35
CA ILE A 143 -5.63 8.10 -4.60
C ILE A 143 -5.72 8.29 -3.08
N PRO A 144 -5.21 9.38 -2.48
CA PRO A 144 -5.31 9.59 -1.04
C PRO A 144 -6.75 9.67 -0.52
N ARG A 145 -7.74 9.95 -1.38
CA ARG A 145 -9.16 9.98 -1.01
C ARG A 145 -9.74 8.60 -0.76
N PHE A 146 -9.13 7.57 -1.33
CA PHE A 146 -9.62 6.20 -1.30
C PHE A 146 -8.78 5.27 -0.42
N ILE A 147 -7.68 5.77 0.15
CA ILE A 147 -6.78 4.96 0.95
C ILE A 147 -7.46 4.39 2.21
N LEU A 148 -8.47 5.05 2.78
CA LEU A 148 -9.19 4.56 3.96
C LEU A 148 -10.00 3.28 3.69
N LEU A 149 -10.31 2.99 2.42
CA LEU A 149 -11.01 1.75 2.04
C LEU A 149 -10.18 0.51 2.39
N PHE A 150 -8.85 0.60 2.30
CA PHE A 150 -7.97 -0.53 2.55
C PHE A 150 -7.96 -0.95 4.04
N PRO A 151 -7.62 -0.08 5.02
CA PRO A 151 -7.71 -0.43 6.42
C PRO A 151 -9.15 -0.80 6.83
N ALA A 152 -10.18 -0.12 6.29
CA ALA A 152 -11.58 -0.47 6.54
C ALA A 152 -11.91 -1.91 6.11
N THR A 153 -11.54 -2.27 4.88
CA THR A 153 -11.77 -3.61 4.33
C THR A 153 -11.01 -4.66 5.14
N ALA A 154 -9.80 -4.36 5.60
CA ALA A 154 -9.00 -5.27 6.41
C ALA A 154 -9.67 -5.60 7.76
N VAL A 155 -10.36 -4.64 8.37
CA VAL A 155 -11.12 -4.80 9.63
C VAL A 155 -12.60 -5.11 9.43
N GLU A 156 -12.99 -5.51 8.22
CA GLU A 156 -14.36 -5.93 7.88
C GLU A 156 -15.41 -4.80 8.09
N LYS A 157 -14.97 -3.54 8.06
CA LYS A 157 -15.84 -2.36 8.02
C LYS A 157 -16.08 -1.95 6.58
N TYR A 158 -17.35 -1.86 6.19
CA TYR A 158 -17.72 -1.33 4.89
C TYR A 158 -17.64 0.20 4.91
N ILE A 159 -16.85 0.76 4.01
CA ILE A 159 -16.83 2.19 3.70
C ILE A 159 -17.04 2.32 2.21
N SER A 160 -18.00 3.14 1.80
CA SER A 160 -18.21 3.41 0.38
C SER A 160 -17.15 4.37 -0.19
N LEU A 161 -16.96 4.39 -1.52
CA LEU A 161 -16.05 5.36 -2.17
C LEU A 161 -16.40 6.81 -1.80
N LYS A 162 -17.70 7.13 -1.77
CA LYS A 162 -18.22 8.45 -1.41
C LYS A 162 -17.92 8.79 0.06
N GLU A 163 -18.10 7.83 0.95
CA GLU A 163 -17.82 8.01 2.37
C GLU A 163 -16.33 8.21 2.64
N SER A 164 -15.46 7.40 2.03
CA SER A 164 -14.00 7.59 2.11
C SER A 164 -13.58 8.97 1.61
N TRP A 165 -14.19 9.44 0.51
CA TRP A 165 -13.95 10.78 -0.02
C TRP A 165 -14.31 11.87 0.99
N ASN A 166 -15.49 11.78 1.59
CA ASN A 166 -15.98 12.76 2.57
C ASN A 166 -15.14 12.74 3.85
N LEU A 167 -14.82 11.56 4.39
CA LEU A 167 -14.01 11.42 5.62
C LEU A 167 -12.60 12.00 5.47
N THR A 168 -12.05 11.96 4.26
CA THR A 168 -10.73 12.52 3.98
C THR A 168 -10.76 14.00 3.63
N GLU A 169 -11.94 14.63 3.50
CA GLU A 169 -12.08 16.02 3.05
C GLU A 169 -11.32 17.02 3.93
N ASP A 170 -11.43 16.88 5.24
CA ASP A 170 -10.75 17.77 6.20
C ASP A 170 -9.30 17.34 6.50
N ASN A 171 -8.88 16.18 5.98
CA ASN A 171 -7.59 15.57 6.28
C ASN A 171 -6.71 15.39 5.03
N LYS A 172 -6.95 16.16 3.95
CA LYS A 172 -6.27 16.01 2.63
C LYS A 172 -4.75 15.90 2.75
N PHE A 173 -4.15 16.81 3.52
CA PHE A 173 -2.69 16.87 3.68
C PHE A 173 -2.14 15.66 4.45
N LEU A 174 -2.85 15.19 5.47
CA LEU A 174 -2.51 13.95 6.17
C LEU A 174 -2.55 12.77 5.20
N MET A 175 -3.60 12.67 4.38
CA MET A 175 -3.73 11.57 3.41
C MET A 175 -2.65 11.62 2.34
N ILE A 176 -2.34 12.79 1.78
CA ILE A 176 -1.24 12.95 0.82
C ILE A 176 0.09 12.55 1.45
N PHE A 177 0.33 12.96 2.69
CA PHE A 177 1.54 12.60 3.41
C PHE A 177 1.65 11.08 3.58
N THR A 178 0.59 10.43 4.05
CA THR A 178 0.55 8.98 4.31
C THR A 178 0.62 8.15 3.01
N CYS A 179 -0.03 8.58 1.93
CA CYS A 179 -0.08 7.83 0.67
C CYS A 179 1.11 8.04 -0.25
N TRP A 180 1.74 9.21 -0.21
CA TRP A 180 2.76 9.58 -1.18
C TRP A 180 4.07 9.94 -0.53
N LEU A 181 4.07 11.00 0.29
CA LEU A 181 5.33 11.56 0.81
C LEU A 181 6.08 10.56 1.68
N LEU A 182 5.38 9.83 2.53
CA LEU A 182 5.99 8.84 3.41
C LEU A 182 6.50 7.60 2.65
N PRO A 183 5.72 6.94 1.76
CA PRO A 183 6.26 5.90 0.90
C PRO A 183 7.46 6.34 0.07
N ILE A 184 7.41 7.55 -0.51
CA ILE A 184 8.53 8.11 -1.29
C ILE A 184 9.76 8.30 -0.39
N PHE A 185 9.58 8.85 0.82
CA PHE A 185 10.64 9.05 1.79
C PHE A 185 11.38 7.76 2.14
N PHE A 186 10.68 6.63 2.25
CA PHE A 186 11.30 5.33 2.49
C PHE A 186 11.83 4.65 1.22
N THR A 187 11.15 4.80 0.08
CA THR A 187 11.47 4.07 -1.16
C THR A 187 12.65 4.68 -1.89
N VAL A 188 12.78 6.02 -1.93
CA VAL A 188 13.87 6.70 -2.64
C VAL A 188 15.25 6.29 -2.11
N PRO A 189 15.51 6.27 -0.78
CA PRO A 189 16.78 5.76 -0.26
C PRO A 189 17.06 4.30 -0.65
N ILE A 190 16.05 3.42 -0.62
CA ILE A 190 16.20 2.02 -1.03
C ILE A 190 16.60 1.93 -2.50
N PHE A 191 15.99 2.75 -3.36
CA PHE A 191 16.32 2.81 -4.79
C PHE A 191 17.76 3.28 -5.03
N LEU A 192 18.22 4.29 -4.27
CA LEU A 192 19.61 4.76 -4.35
C LEU A 192 20.63 3.70 -3.91
N LEU A 193 20.22 2.78 -3.03
CA LEU A 193 21.05 1.69 -2.52
C LEU A 193 21.00 0.42 -3.38
N LEU A 194 20.20 0.40 -4.46
CA LEU A 194 19.93 -0.79 -5.27
C LEU A 194 21.19 -1.37 -5.95
N SER A 195 22.17 -0.53 -6.26
CA SER A 195 23.45 -0.93 -6.86
C SER A 195 24.49 -1.40 -5.84
N ILE A 196 24.25 -1.16 -4.54
CA ILE A 196 25.25 -1.36 -3.48
C ILE A 196 24.88 -2.55 -2.59
N LEU A 197 23.59 -2.70 -2.27
CA LEU A 197 23.12 -3.70 -1.31
C LEU A 197 22.77 -5.02 -2.00
N PRO A 198 22.99 -6.17 -1.31
CA PRO A 198 22.53 -7.45 -1.81
C PRO A 198 21.00 -7.49 -1.90
N LEU A 199 20.48 -8.20 -2.89
CA LEU A 199 19.04 -8.27 -3.18
C LEU A 199 18.20 -8.67 -1.96
N VAL A 200 18.69 -9.60 -1.14
CA VAL A 200 18.00 -10.03 0.09
C VAL A 200 17.80 -8.88 1.07
N LEU A 201 18.80 -8.01 1.22
CA LEU A 201 18.71 -6.85 2.10
C LEU A 201 17.77 -5.79 1.53
N LEU A 202 17.80 -5.56 0.21
CA LEU A 202 16.85 -4.66 -0.46
C LEU A 202 15.40 -5.09 -0.23
N GLN A 203 15.10 -6.38 -0.42
CA GLN A 203 13.76 -6.93 -0.17
C GLN A 203 13.34 -6.82 1.28
N THR A 204 14.27 -7.05 2.21
CA THR A 204 14.01 -6.87 3.65
C THR A 204 13.65 -5.41 3.95
N LEU A 205 14.40 -4.45 3.41
CA LEU A 205 14.08 -3.02 3.55
C LEU A 205 12.72 -2.69 2.92
N SER A 206 12.40 -3.23 1.75
CA SER A 206 11.08 -3.03 1.11
C SER A 206 9.93 -3.54 1.99
N VAL A 207 10.07 -4.70 2.64
CA VAL A 207 9.06 -5.21 3.58
C VAL A 207 8.95 -4.32 4.81
N LEU A 208 10.06 -3.81 5.35
CA LEU A 208 10.03 -2.84 6.46
C LEU A 208 9.34 -1.53 6.05
N THR A 209 9.57 -1.04 4.84
CA THR A 209 8.87 0.12 4.28
C THR A 209 7.38 -0.13 4.14
N MET A 210 6.97 -1.34 3.73
CA MET A 210 5.57 -1.72 3.68
C MET A 210 4.95 -1.75 5.08
N ILE A 211 5.61 -2.36 6.07
CA ILE A 211 5.16 -2.36 7.48
C ILE A 211 4.95 -0.93 7.97
N ALA A 212 5.93 -0.05 7.76
CA ALA A 212 5.82 1.36 8.12
C ALA A 212 4.63 2.00 7.40
N THR A 213 4.60 2.00 6.07
CA THR A 213 3.56 2.65 5.27
C THR A 213 2.15 2.20 5.65
N VAL A 214 1.94 0.89 5.79
CA VAL A 214 0.62 0.34 6.11
C VAL A 214 0.22 0.66 7.55
N SER A 215 1.16 0.64 8.50
CA SER A 215 0.90 1.06 9.88
C SER A 215 0.48 2.53 9.95
N PHE A 216 1.12 3.40 9.18
CA PHE A 216 0.72 4.81 9.06
C PHE A 216 -0.66 4.98 8.46
N SER A 217 -1.00 4.19 7.44
CA SER A 217 -2.35 4.20 6.88
C SER A 217 -3.40 3.71 7.87
N ALA A 218 -3.07 2.72 8.70
CA ALA A 218 -3.93 2.21 9.76
C ALA A 218 -4.13 3.24 10.88
N GLU A 219 -3.08 3.92 11.32
CA GLU A 219 -3.19 4.97 12.35
C GLU A 219 -3.92 6.22 11.83
N ALA A 220 -3.68 6.62 10.59
CA ALA A 220 -4.46 7.68 9.95
C ALA A 220 -5.95 7.31 9.89
N TYR A 221 -6.27 6.03 9.62
CA TYR A 221 -7.63 5.53 9.66
C TYR A 221 -8.25 5.61 11.06
N LYS A 222 -7.54 5.18 12.12
CA LYS A 222 -8.02 5.33 13.51
C LYS A 222 -8.34 6.79 13.82
N LEU A 223 -7.39 7.70 13.57
CA LEU A 223 -7.55 9.12 13.90
C LEU A 223 -8.74 9.76 13.18
N ILE A 224 -8.93 9.46 11.89
CA ILE A 224 -10.01 10.06 11.10
C ILE A 224 -11.37 9.47 11.46
N ILE A 225 -11.45 8.17 11.74
CA ILE A 225 -12.73 7.55 12.10
C ILE A 225 -13.15 7.90 13.53
N VAL A 226 -12.23 7.92 14.50
CA VAL A 226 -12.55 8.33 15.88
C VAL A 226 -13.07 9.77 15.90
N GLN A 227 -12.41 10.71 15.21
CA GLN A 227 -12.86 12.10 15.12
C GLN A 227 -14.24 12.26 14.47
N ASN A 228 -14.60 11.39 13.53
CA ASN A 228 -15.89 11.45 12.86
C ASN A 228 -17.01 10.71 13.61
N LEU A 229 -16.69 9.76 14.49
CA LEU A 229 -17.67 9.14 15.39
C LEU A 229 -18.16 10.17 16.42
N ASP A 230 -17.26 10.97 16.99
CA ASP A 230 -17.64 12.02 17.95
C ASP A 230 -18.54 13.10 17.30
N SER A 231 -18.27 13.47 16.04
CA SER A 231 -19.07 14.48 15.31
C SER A 231 -20.42 13.97 14.80
N LEU A 232 -20.58 12.65 14.65
CA LEU A 232 -21.86 12.01 14.33
C LEU A 232 -22.75 11.90 15.57
N VAL A 233 -22.19 11.57 16.74
CA VAL A 233 -22.92 11.54 18.01
C VAL A 233 -23.44 12.95 18.37
N GLU A 234 -22.63 13.99 18.17
CA GLU A 234 -23.10 15.38 18.42
C GLU A 234 -24.20 15.86 17.47
N LYS A 235 -24.33 15.26 16.28
CA LYS A 235 -25.39 15.58 15.31
C LYS A 235 -26.70 14.85 15.58
N GLU A 236 -26.66 13.71 16.27
CA GLU A 236 -27.87 12.98 16.68
C GLU A 236 -28.46 13.49 18.01
N VAL A 237 -27.69 14.30 18.74
CA VAL A 237 -28.10 14.88 20.04
C VAL A 237 -28.62 16.33 19.90
N LYS A 238 -28.69 16.88 18.68
CA LYS A 238 -29.25 18.21 18.38
C LYS A 238 -30.46 18.11 17.46
#